data_AF-A0A956EIK3-F1
#
_entry.id   AF-A0A956EIK3-F1
#
_cell.length_a   1.000
_cell.length_b   1.000
_cell.length_c   1.000
_cell.angle_alpha   90.00
_cell.angle_beta   90.00
_cell.angle_gamma   90.00
#
_symmetry.space_group_name_H-M   'P 1'
#
loop_
_entity.id
_entity.type
_entity.pdbx_description
1 polymer ?
#
loop_
_entity_poly.entity_id
_entity_poly.type
_entity_poly.pdbx_seq_one_letter_code
_entity_poly.pdbx_strand_id
1 'polypeptide(L)'
;MSDETPETRLARGPSEEPWRGDEHRLQVSAAAEAGLAHKDVSLDLYRQGFRRGLRVRDPLDAALVLRGRTVLREEQLAPAIRRIFTHLHLGASTYSLRVDDGEFEVRIAASAADGGSASLEAMRRALLVFVVGGLGGLLLLKSSSAFALLLWSAGLLAGAAILRRGVAEGRTRLAARLVDELAQLAEREQLILPPAGGEGG
;
A
#
# COMPACT_ATOMS: atom_id res chain seq x y z
N MET A 1 6.69 -3.84 -36.64
CA MET A 1 6.26 -2.55 -37.22
C MET A 1 4.80 -2.69 -37.57
N SER A 2 3.82 -2.08 -36.91
CA SER A 2 3.69 -1.36 -35.64
C SER A 2 2.18 -1.38 -35.40
N ASP A 3 1.74 -1.60 -34.17
CA ASP A 3 0.64 -0.82 -33.58
C ASP A 3 0.56 -1.14 -32.09
N GLU A 4 1.26 -0.33 -31.30
CA GLU A 4 1.04 -0.27 -29.86
C GLU A 4 -0.35 0.31 -29.59
N THR A 5 -1.23 -0.51 -29.00
CA THR A 5 -2.21 -0.09 -27.98
C THR A 5 -2.68 -1.26 -27.11
N PRO A 6 -1.83 -1.75 -26.20
CA PRO A 6 -2.09 -1.83 -24.77
C PRO A 6 -1.77 -0.46 -24.16
N GLU A 7 -2.62 0.13 -23.32
CA GLU A 7 -2.30 1.37 -22.58
C GLU A 7 -1.70 1.04 -21.19
N THR A 8 -0.42 0.77 -20.97
CA THR A 8 0.73 0.42 -21.82
C THR A 8 1.55 -0.45 -20.89
N ARG A 9 1.39 -1.77 -21.05
CA ARG A 9 1.93 -2.88 -20.23
C ARG A 9 2.53 -2.43 -18.89
N LEU A 10 1.71 -2.27 -17.84
CA LEU A 10 2.18 -1.95 -16.49
C LEU A 10 3.09 -0.70 -16.35
N ALA A 11 3.11 0.25 -17.30
CA ALA A 11 4.15 1.28 -17.53
C ALA A 11 4.91 1.84 -16.29
N ARG A 12 5.94 1.06 -15.91
CA ARG A 12 7.32 1.42 -15.55
C ARG A 12 7.54 2.48 -14.45
N GLY A 13 7.52 2.00 -13.20
CA GLY A 13 8.33 2.50 -12.06
C GLY A 13 9.49 1.52 -11.78
N PRO A 14 10.56 1.92 -11.07
CA PRO A 14 11.93 1.48 -11.36
C PRO A 14 12.16 -0.02 -11.15
N SER A 15 12.68 -0.65 -12.19
CA SER A 15 13.40 -1.92 -12.10
C SER A 15 14.76 -1.66 -11.45
N GLU A 16 15.09 -2.43 -10.42
CA GLU A 16 16.49 -2.79 -10.20
C GLU A 16 16.73 -4.31 -10.34
N GLU A 17 15.73 -5.18 -10.17
CA GLU A 17 15.79 -6.55 -10.73
C GLU A 17 14.40 -7.23 -10.74
N PRO A 18 13.99 -7.89 -11.84
CA PRO A 18 12.80 -8.74 -11.89
C PRO A 18 12.79 -9.78 -10.76
N TRP A 19 11.67 -9.97 -10.07
CA TRP A 19 11.58 -11.13 -9.16
C TRP A 19 11.54 -12.42 -10.00
N ARG A 20 12.47 -13.35 -9.75
CA ARG A 20 12.59 -14.62 -10.47
C ARG A 20 12.30 -15.80 -9.56
N GLY A 21 11.41 -16.68 -10.01
CA GLY A 21 11.03 -17.88 -9.26
C GLY A 21 12.18 -18.88 -9.09
N ASP A 22 13.12 -18.92 -10.04
CA ASP A 22 14.28 -19.80 -9.95
C ASP A 22 15.28 -19.32 -8.90
N GLU A 23 15.55 -18.01 -8.82
CA GLU A 23 16.34 -17.41 -7.74
C GLU A 23 15.70 -17.62 -6.38
N HIS A 24 14.36 -17.51 -6.30
CA HIS A 24 13.62 -17.83 -5.09
C HIS A 24 13.88 -19.28 -4.65
N ARG A 25 13.73 -20.26 -5.55
CA ARG A 25 13.97 -21.67 -5.24
C ARG A 25 15.41 -21.93 -4.78
N LEU A 26 16.39 -21.32 -5.45
CA LEU A 26 17.81 -21.44 -5.12
C LEU A 26 18.14 -20.83 -3.75
N GLN A 27 17.59 -19.66 -3.43
CA GLN A 27 17.82 -19.01 -2.13
C GLN A 27 17.16 -19.79 -0.99
N VAL A 28 15.98 -20.33 -1.25
CA VAL A 28 15.23 -21.16 -0.30
C VAL A 28 15.92 -22.52 -0.08
N SER A 29 16.49 -23.14 -1.12
CA SER A 29 17.29 -24.37 -0.98
C SER A 29 18.61 -24.11 -0.25
N ALA A 30 19.32 -23.04 -0.59
CA ALA A 30 20.55 -22.65 0.10
C ALA A 30 20.30 -22.35 1.60
N ALA A 31 19.17 -21.72 1.93
CA ALA A 31 18.78 -21.49 3.31
C ALA A 31 18.51 -22.79 4.08
N ALA A 32 17.86 -23.77 3.43
CA ALA A 32 17.64 -25.08 4.02
C ALA A 32 18.96 -25.82 4.28
N GLU A 33 19.92 -25.74 3.34
CA GLU A 33 21.27 -26.29 3.51
C GLU A 33 22.06 -25.60 4.63
N ALA A 34 21.85 -24.30 4.82
CA ALA A 34 22.43 -23.52 5.92
C ALA A 34 21.75 -23.74 7.28
N GLY A 35 20.72 -24.59 7.36
CA GLY A 35 19.97 -24.86 8.59
C GLY A 35 19.04 -23.73 9.03
N LEU A 36 18.70 -22.80 8.14
CA LEU A 36 17.72 -21.74 8.39
C LEU A 36 16.29 -22.27 8.25
N ALA A 37 15.34 -21.61 8.91
CA ALA A 37 13.92 -21.92 8.80
C ALA A 37 13.41 -21.58 7.38
N HIS A 38 13.38 -22.60 6.52
CA HIS A 38 12.97 -22.54 5.11
C HIS A 38 11.71 -21.70 4.84
N LYS A 39 10.70 -21.86 5.71
CA LYS A 39 9.41 -21.17 5.59
C LYS A 39 9.53 -19.67 5.82
N ASP A 40 10.37 -19.24 6.77
CA ASP A 40 10.54 -17.82 7.08
C ASP A 40 11.29 -17.11 5.95
N VAL A 41 12.29 -17.79 5.37
CA VAL A 41 13.03 -17.28 4.20
C VAL A 41 12.12 -17.18 2.98
N SER A 42 11.31 -18.21 2.69
CA SER A 42 10.34 -18.18 1.58
C SER A 42 9.36 -17.01 1.72
N LEU A 43 8.78 -16.85 2.91
CA LEU A 43 7.84 -15.77 3.20
C LEU A 43 8.49 -14.39 3.02
N ASP A 44 9.72 -14.21 3.47
CA ASP A 44 10.45 -12.95 3.30
C ASP A 44 10.76 -12.64 1.84
N LEU A 45 11.09 -13.64 1.03
CA LEU A 45 11.31 -13.45 -0.40
C LEU A 45 10.01 -13.13 -1.15
N TYR A 46 8.89 -13.74 -0.75
CA TYR A 46 7.56 -13.34 -1.27
C TYR A 46 7.21 -11.91 -0.87
N ARG A 47 7.42 -11.52 0.40
CA ARG A 47 7.20 -10.14 0.86
C ARG A 47 8.02 -9.14 0.04
N GLN A 48 9.30 -9.44 -0.19
CA GLN A 48 10.17 -8.61 -1.02
C GLN A 48 9.65 -8.51 -2.46
N GLY A 49 9.25 -9.62 -3.05
CA GLY A 49 8.67 -9.64 -4.40
C GLY A 49 7.40 -8.79 -4.50
N PHE A 50 6.43 -8.96 -3.60
CA PHE A 50 5.19 -8.17 -3.62
C PHE A 50 5.42 -6.69 -3.30
N ARG A 51 6.42 -6.33 -2.48
CA ARG A 51 6.82 -4.92 -2.29
C ARG A 51 7.29 -4.28 -3.59
N ARG A 52 7.95 -5.03 -4.49
CA ARG A 52 8.34 -4.52 -5.81
C ARG A 52 7.13 -4.26 -6.71
N GLY A 53 6.08 -5.07 -6.58
CA GLY A 53 4.79 -4.90 -7.27
C GLY A 53 3.85 -3.88 -6.66
N LEU A 54 4.21 -3.29 -5.51
CA LEU A 54 3.36 -2.39 -4.75
C LEU A 54 3.64 -0.93 -5.12
N ARG A 55 2.59 -0.22 -5.51
CA ARG A 55 2.58 1.23 -5.64
C ARG A 55 1.70 1.83 -4.56
N VAL A 56 2.35 2.45 -3.57
CA VAL A 56 1.68 3.03 -2.39
C VAL A 56 0.65 4.09 -2.80
N ARG A 57 0.96 4.91 -3.80
CA ARG A 57 0.08 5.94 -4.33
C ARG A 57 0.24 6.04 -5.84
N ASP A 58 -0.81 5.70 -6.57
CA ASP A 58 -0.86 5.86 -8.02
C ASP A 58 -1.02 7.34 -8.41
N PRO A 59 -0.32 7.82 -9.45
CA PRO A 59 -0.40 9.23 -9.86
C PRO A 59 -1.75 9.62 -10.47
N LEU A 60 -2.54 8.67 -10.98
CA LEU A 60 -3.80 8.98 -11.68
C LEU A 60 -4.96 9.20 -10.71
N ASP A 61 -5.10 8.34 -9.71
CA ASP A 61 -6.26 8.31 -8.81
C ASP A 61 -5.88 8.23 -7.32
N ALA A 62 -4.58 8.30 -6.99
CA ALA A 62 -4.05 8.10 -5.64
C ALA A 62 -4.42 6.76 -4.99
N ALA A 63 -4.82 5.76 -5.79
CA ALA A 63 -5.10 4.41 -5.32
C ALA A 63 -3.82 3.73 -4.81
N LEU A 64 -4.00 2.79 -3.90
CA LEU A 64 -2.98 1.81 -3.54
C LEU A 64 -3.09 0.67 -4.54
N VAL A 65 -2.05 0.46 -5.34
CA VAL A 65 -2.04 -0.55 -6.42
C VAL A 65 -1.03 -1.63 -6.08
N LEU A 66 -1.43 -2.88 -6.25
CA LEU A 66 -0.54 -4.02 -6.10
C LEU A 66 -0.68 -4.93 -7.30
N ARG A 67 0.46 -5.32 -7.85
CA ARG A 67 0.58 -6.22 -8.99
C ARG A 67 1.25 -7.52 -8.62
N GLY A 68 0.87 -8.58 -9.30
CA GLY A 68 1.50 -9.89 -9.21
C GLY A 68 1.12 -10.75 -10.41
N ARG A 69 1.51 -12.02 -10.35
CA ARG A 69 1.19 -13.04 -11.34
C ARG A 69 0.29 -14.10 -10.72
N THR A 70 -0.56 -14.69 -11.53
CA THR A 70 -1.42 -15.77 -11.11
C THR A 70 -1.71 -16.70 -12.28
N VAL A 71 -1.93 -17.97 -11.97
CA VAL A 71 -2.44 -18.96 -12.93
C VAL A 71 -3.97 -19.03 -12.91
N LEU A 72 -4.61 -18.32 -11.98
CA LEU A 72 -6.05 -18.33 -11.77
C LEU A 72 -6.74 -17.27 -12.64
N ARG A 73 -7.98 -17.55 -13.02
CA ARG A 73 -8.86 -16.54 -13.60
C ARG A 73 -9.38 -15.60 -12.51
N GLU A 74 -9.87 -14.43 -12.90
CA GLU A 74 -10.42 -13.44 -11.96
C GLU A 74 -11.49 -14.04 -11.03
N GLU A 75 -12.42 -14.85 -11.56
CA GLU A 75 -13.48 -15.52 -10.79
C GLU A 75 -12.95 -16.48 -9.71
N GLN A 76 -11.77 -17.05 -9.93
CA GLN A 76 -11.13 -17.99 -9.02
C GLN A 76 -10.25 -17.27 -7.99
N LEU A 77 -9.62 -16.17 -8.37
CA LEU A 77 -8.78 -15.35 -7.49
C LEU A 77 -9.63 -14.43 -6.59
N ALA A 78 -10.77 -13.95 -7.08
CA ALA A 78 -11.63 -13.01 -6.37
C ALA A 78 -12.08 -13.51 -4.98
N PRO A 79 -12.49 -14.79 -4.78
CA PRO A 79 -12.81 -15.29 -3.45
C PRO A 79 -11.64 -15.25 -2.45
N ALA A 80 -10.43 -15.59 -2.90
CA ALA A 80 -9.23 -15.58 -2.05
C ALA A 80 -8.85 -14.15 -1.65
N ILE A 81 -8.84 -13.25 -2.62
CA ILE A 81 -8.57 -11.82 -2.42
C ILE A 81 -9.65 -11.15 -1.56
N ARG A 82 -10.92 -11.52 -1.73
CA ARG A 82 -12.02 -11.01 -0.92
C ARG A 82 -11.86 -11.37 0.56
N ARG A 83 -11.33 -12.56 0.88
CA ARG A 83 -11.05 -12.95 2.28
C ARG A 83 -9.98 -12.05 2.90
N ILE A 84 -8.91 -11.75 2.15
CA ILE A 84 -7.86 -10.81 2.58
C ILE A 84 -8.48 -9.43 2.84
N PHE A 85 -9.27 -8.90 1.92
CA PHE A 85 -9.87 -7.58 2.10
C PHE A 85 -10.89 -7.52 3.25
N THR A 86 -11.64 -8.59 3.46
CA THR A 86 -12.52 -8.71 4.63
C THR A 86 -11.70 -8.67 5.92
N HIS A 87 -10.58 -9.39 5.98
CA HIS A 87 -9.66 -9.35 7.12
C HIS A 87 -9.05 -7.96 7.35
N LEU A 88 -8.74 -7.25 6.27
CA LEU A 88 -8.26 -5.87 6.30
C LEU A 88 -9.38 -4.83 6.53
N HIS A 89 -10.62 -5.27 6.76
CA HIS A 89 -11.80 -4.42 6.98
C HIS A 89 -12.07 -3.45 5.80
N LEU A 90 -11.75 -3.88 4.57
CA LEU A 90 -12.03 -3.16 3.34
C LEU A 90 -13.38 -3.59 2.76
N GLY A 91 -14.21 -2.62 2.38
CA GLY A 91 -15.51 -2.88 1.77
C GLY A 91 -15.40 -3.39 0.34
N ALA A 92 -16.42 -4.13 -0.13
CA ALA A 92 -16.43 -4.66 -1.50
C ALA A 92 -16.39 -3.58 -2.59
N SER A 93 -16.86 -2.36 -2.28
CA SER A 93 -16.85 -1.22 -3.21
C SER A 93 -15.54 -0.42 -3.20
N THR A 94 -14.59 -0.75 -2.31
CA THR A 94 -13.36 0.04 -2.13
C THR A 94 -12.15 -0.57 -2.82
N TYR A 95 -12.32 -1.70 -3.51
CA TYR A 95 -11.26 -2.31 -4.28
C TYR A 95 -11.78 -2.79 -5.64
N SER A 96 -10.86 -2.92 -6.59
CA SER A 96 -11.07 -3.61 -7.87
C SER A 96 -9.97 -4.62 -8.07
N LEU A 97 -10.34 -5.84 -8.47
CA LEU A 97 -9.42 -6.86 -8.95
C LEU A 97 -9.52 -6.89 -10.48
N ARG A 98 -8.39 -7.03 -11.16
CA ARG A 98 -8.32 -7.34 -12.58
C ARG A 98 -7.30 -8.44 -12.77
N VAL A 99 -7.60 -9.39 -13.64
CA VAL A 99 -6.64 -10.42 -14.07
C VAL A 99 -6.55 -10.40 -15.57
N ASP A 100 -5.34 -10.23 -16.10
CA ASP A 100 -5.07 -10.15 -17.54
C ASP A 100 -3.75 -10.86 -17.85
N ASP A 101 -3.74 -11.73 -18.86
CA ASP A 101 -2.56 -12.49 -19.31
C ASP A 101 -1.69 -13.15 -18.21
N GLY A 102 -2.34 -13.68 -17.16
CA GLY A 102 -1.64 -14.33 -16.04
C GLY A 102 -0.98 -13.34 -15.06
N GLU A 103 -1.27 -12.06 -15.20
CA GLU A 103 -0.99 -11.01 -14.23
C GLU A 103 -2.28 -10.61 -13.51
N PHE A 104 -2.17 -10.20 -12.25
CA PHE A 104 -3.28 -9.62 -11.52
C PHE A 104 -2.92 -8.24 -11.00
N GLU A 105 -3.88 -7.33 -11.05
CA GLU A 105 -3.81 -6.02 -10.43
C GLU A 105 -4.94 -5.87 -9.41
N VAL A 106 -4.56 -5.59 -8.18
CA VAL A 106 -5.44 -5.15 -7.12
C VAL A 106 -5.29 -3.63 -7.02
N ARG A 107 -6.40 -2.91 -7.11
CA ARG A 107 -6.45 -1.47 -6.79
C ARG A 107 -7.35 -1.26 -5.58
N ILE A 108 -6.90 -0.48 -4.62
CA ILE A 108 -7.67 -0.04 -3.46
C ILE A 108 -7.86 1.46 -3.56
N ALA A 109 -9.11 1.91 -3.52
CA ALA A 109 -9.47 3.32 -3.64
C ALA A 109 -8.77 4.17 -2.58
N ALA A 110 -8.39 5.39 -2.94
CA ALA A 110 -7.68 6.31 -2.05
C ALA A 110 -8.44 6.55 -0.72
N SER A 111 -9.76 6.65 -0.77
CA SER A 111 -10.62 6.84 0.41
C SER A 111 -10.50 5.71 1.43
N ALA A 112 -10.33 4.47 0.98
CA ALA A 112 -10.13 3.32 1.86
C ALA A 112 -8.68 3.18 2.30
N ALA A 113 -7.72 3.56 1.44
CA ALA A 113 -6.31 3.59 1.80
C ALA A 113 -5.99 4.67 2.87
N ASP A 114 -6.74 5.77 2.87
CA ASP A 114 -6.57 6.91 3.79
C ASP A 114 -7.41 6.80 5.07
N GLY A 115 -8.47 5.99 5.07
CA GLY A 115 -9.43 5.84 6.17
C GLY A 115 -8.98 4.96 7.36
N GLY A 116 -7.72 4.52 7.40
CA GLY A 116 -7.24 3.60 8.44
C GLY A 116 -7.19 4.19 9.86
N SER A 117 -7.03 3.34 10.88
CA SER A 117 -7.00 3.78 12.29
C SER A 117 -5.95 4.87 12.61
N ALA A 118 -4.84 4.90 11.86
CA ALA A 118 -3.82 5.95 11.99
C ALA A 118 -4.33 7.35 11.59
N SER A 119 -5.24 7.44 10.60
CA SER A 119 -5.81 8.73 10.20
C SER A 119 -6.83 9.22 11.21
N LEU A 120 -7.61 8.34 11.83
CA LEU A 120 -8.51 8.69 12.94
C LEU A 120 -7.75 9.23 14.15
N GLU A 121 -6.64 8.60 14.52
CA GLU A 121 -5.80 9.07 15.63
C GLU A 121 -5.17 10.44 15.31
N ALA A 122 -4.65 10.61 14.10
CA ALA A 122 -4.14 11.90 13.64
C ALA A 122 -5.23 12.97 13.58
N MET A 123 -6.46 12.62 13.17
CA MET A 123 -7.61 13.53 13.16
C MET A 123 -7.96 13.99 14.57
N ARG A 124 -7.99 13.08 15.55
CA ARG A 124 -8.20 13.44 16.97
C ARG A 124 -7.11 14.38 17.49
N ARG A 125 -5.84 14.09 17.18
CA ARG A 125 -4.71 14.96 17.58
C ARG A 125 -4.77 16.33 16.91
N ALA A 126 -5.06 16.38 15.61
CA ALA A 126 -5.20 17.63 14.88
C ALA A 126 -6.37 18.47 15.40
N LEU A 127 -7.51 17.84 15.71
CA LEU A 127 -8.65 18.50 16.33
C LEU A 127 -8.27 19.14 17.66
N LEU A 128 -7.53 18.43 18.52
CA LEU A 128 -7.05 18.97 19.79
C LEU A 128 -6.13 20.18 19.56
N VAL A 129 -5.20 20.12 18.61
CA VAL A 129 -4.33 21.25 18.25
C VAL A 129 -5.14 22.44 17.74
N PHE A 130 -6.16 22.21 16.91
CA PHE A 130 -7.04 23.28 16.44
C PHE A 130 -7.86 23.90 17.56
N VAL A 131 -8.38 23.09 18.49
CA VAL A 131 -9.13 23.60 19.66
C VAL A 131 -8.23 24.42 20.58
N VAL A 132 -7.03 23.91 20.91
CA VAL A 132 -6.08 24.62 21.77
C VAL A 132 -5.58 25.90 21.12
N GLY A 133 -5.17 25.84 19.84
CA GLY A 133 -4.74 27.03 19.10
C GLY A 133 -5.87 28.03 18.91
N GLY A 134 -7.08 27.56 18.59
CA GLY A 134 -8.28 28.36 18.42
C GLY A 134 -8.66 29.12 19.68
N LEU A 135 -8.85 28.40 20.80
CA LEU A 135 -9.19 28.98 22.09
C LEU A 135 -8.06 29.85 22.65
N GLY A 136 -6.81 29.43 22.51
CA GLY A 136 -5.64 30.20 22.93
C GLY A 136 -5.52 31.52 22.20
N GLY A 137 -5.72 31.54 20.88
CA GLY A 137 -5.73 32.77 20.09
C GLY A 137 -6.90 33.68 20.45
N LEU A 138 -8.07 33.10 20.77
CA LEU A 138 -9.26 33.83 21.18
C LEU A 138 -9.07 34.52 22.54
N LEU A 139 -8.33 33.91 23.47
CA LEU A 139 -7.93 34.52 24.73
C LEU A 139 -6.91 35.64 24.51
N LEU A 140 -5.95 35.44 23.60
CA LEU A 140 -4.88 36.41 23.32
C LEU A 140 -5.36 37.63 22.54
N LEU A 141 -6.48 37.57 21.83
CA LEU A 141 -7.07 38.69 21.10
C LEU A 141 -7.30 39.94 21.97
N LYS A 142 -7.57 39.76 23.27
CA LYS A 142 -7.73 40.88 24.22
C LYS A 142 -6.41 41.55 24.60
N SER A 143 -5.28 40.86 24.43
CA SER A 143 -3.95 41.36 24.80
C SER A 143 -3.15 41.80 23.57
N SER A 144 -3.10 40.97 22.53
CA SER A 144 -2.39 41.27 21.28
C SER A 144 -2.96 40.49 20.11
N SER A 145 -3.42 41.22 19.09
CA SER A 145 -3.91 40.67 17.83
C SER A 145 -2.80 39.95 17.03
N ALA A 146 -1.56 40.43 17.08
CA ALA A 146 -0.43 39.83 16.38
C ALA A 146 -0.11 38.43 16.93
N PHE A 147 -0.05 38.28 18.26
CA PHE A 147 0.18 36.97 18.88
C PHE A 147 -0.97 35.99 18.64
N ALA A 148 -2.22 36.48 18.63
CA ALA A 148 -3.37 35.65 18.29
C ALA A 148 -3.30 35.11 16.86
N LEU A 149 -2.95 35.96 15.88
CA LEU A 149 -2.77 35.55 14.48
C LEU A 149 -1.63 34.54 14.30
N LEU A 150 -0.50 34.75 14.97
CA LEU A 150 0.61 33.81 14.95
C LEU A 150 0.21 32.45 15.53
N LEU A 151 -0.51 32.44 16.66
CA LEU A 151 -0.95 31.21 17.31
C LEU A 151 -1.97 30.44 16.45
N TRP A 152 -2.92 31.13 15.83
CA TRP A 152 -3.86 30.51 14.89
C TRP A 152 -3.17 29.94 13.65
N SER A 153 -2.24 30.71 13.06
CA SER A 153 -1.48 30.25 11.89
C SER A 153 -0.63 29.03 12.23
N ALA A 154 0.06 29.04 13.38
CA ALA A 154 0.84 27.92 13.87
C ALA A 154 -0.04 26.69 14.15
N GLY A 155 -1.20 26.87 14.79
CA GLY A 155 -2.15 25.80 15.05
C GLY A 155 -2.69 25.16 13.77
N LEU A 156 -3.04 25.98 12.76
CA LEU A 156 -3.50 25.52 11.45
C LEU A 156 -2.43 24.70 10.72
N LEU A 157 -1.21 25.23 10.65
CA LEU A 157 -0.09 24.55 10.01
C LEU A 157 0.28 23.24 10.73
N ALA A 158 0.32 23.26 12.06
CA ALA A 158 0.61 22.08 12.87
C ALA A 158 -0.45 20.99 12.71
N GLY A 159 -1.74 21.34 12.81
CA GLY A 159 -2.82 20.36 12.62
C GLY A 159 -2.86 19.82 11.19
N ALA A 160 -2.65 20.65 10.17
CA ALA A 160 -2.52 20.19 8.78
C ALA A 160 -1.35 19.21 8.59
N ALA A 161 -0.20 19.48 9.21
CA ALA A 161 0.96 18.59 9.17
C ALA A 161 0.69 17.24 9.86
N ILE A 162 -0.02 17.24 11.00
CA ILE A 162 -0.43 16.03 11.71
C ILE A 162 -1.36 15.17 10.84
N LEU A 163 -2.39 15.78 10.24
CA LEU A 163 -3.31 15.08 9.34
C LEU A 163 -2.56 14.44 8.16
N ARG A 164 -1.67 15.20 7.51
CA ARG A 164 -0.89 14.71 6.37
C ARG A 164 -0.03 13.50 6.74
N ARG A 165 0.60 13.52 7.92
CA ARG A 165 1.40 12.39 8.43
C ARG A 165 0.53 11.18 8.74
N GLY A 166 -0.59 11.37 9.42
CA GLY A 166 -1.51 10.27 9.76
C GLY A 166 -2.05 9.53 8.54
N VAL A 167 -2.40 10.28 7.50
CA VAL A 167 -2.85 9.71 6.22
C VAL A 167 -1.74 8.92 5.54
N ALA A 168 -0.51 9.47 5.48
CA ALA A 168 0.63 8.76 4.91
C ALA A 168 0.97 7.47 5.68
N GLU A 169 0.96 7.52 7.01
CA GLU A 169 1.20 6.35 7.87
C GLU A 169 0.11 5.29 7.77
N GLY A 170 -1.16 5.68 7.66
CA GLY A 170 -2.27 4.74 7.47
C GLY A 170 -2.11 3.95 6.18
N ARG A 171 -1.82 4.66 5.08
CA ARG A 171 -1.60 4.06 3.77
C ARG A 171 -0.41 3.10 3.74
N THR A 172 0.73 3.47 4.34
CA THR A 172 1.92 2.59 4.37
C THR A 172 1.69 1.35 5.24
N ARG A 173 0.98 1.47 6.37
CA ARG A 173 0.60 0.31 7.19
C ARG A 173 -0.35 -0.63 6.46
N LEU A 174 -1.36 -0.09 5.76
CA LEU A 174 -2.26 -0.92 4.95
C LEU A 174 -1.48 -1.66 3.86
N ALA A 175 -0.59 -0.96 3.17
CA ALA A 175 0.25 -1.53 2.13
C ALA A 175 1.15 -2.66 2.68
N ALA A 176 1.75 -2.46 3.86
CA ALA A 176 2.56 -3.49 4.51
C ALA A 176 1.74 -4.73 4.89
N ARG A 177 0.53 -4.55 5.42
CA ARG A 177 -0.38 -5.66 5.74
C ARG A 177 -0.84 -6.40 4.50
N LEU A 178 -1.15 -5.69 3.42
CA LEU A 178 -1.54 -6.30 2.15
C LEU A 178 -0.43 -7.17 1.58
N VAL A 179 0.81 -6.68 1.60
CA VAL A 179 2.00 -7.47 1.20
C VAL A 179 2.13 -8.72 2.05
N ASP A 180 1.95 -8.60 3.37
CA ASP A 180 2.10 -9.75 4.27
C ASP A 180 1.04 -10.82 4.01
N GLU A 181 -0.23 -10.43 3.89
CA GLU A 181 -1.34 -11.35 3.61
C GLU A 181 -1.16 -12.07 2.26
N LEU A 182 -0.62 -11.37 1.25
CA LEU A 182 -0.38 -11.97 -0.06
C LEU A 182 0.86 -12.84 -0.09
N ALA A 183 1.91 -12.50 0.67
CA ALA A 183 3.03 -13.41 0.85
C ALA A 183 2.59 -14.70 1.55
N GLN A 184 1.73 -14.60 2.57
CA GLN A 184 1.14 -15.77 3.23
C GLN A 184 0.22 -16.56 2.31
N LEU A 185 -0.51 -15.90 1.40
CA LEU A 185 -1.36 -16.57 0.41
C LEU A 185 -0.51 -17.28 -0.65
N ALA A 186 0.54 -16.63 -1.15
CA ALA A 186 1.50 -17.21 -2.09
C ALA A 186 2.20 -18.44 -1.51
N GLU A 187 2.65 -18.37 -0.26
CA GLU A 187 3.30 -19.49 0.41
C GLU A 187 2.34 -20.67 0.62
N ARG A 188 1.08 -20.40 0.99
CA ARG A 188 0.09 -21.46 1.29
C ARG A 188 -0.48 -22.11 0.04
N GLU A 189 -0.82 -21.32 -0.97
CA GLU A 189 -1.57 -21.79 -2.13
C GLU A 189 -0.66 -21.96 -3.35
N GLN A 190 0.47 -21.25 -3.45
CA GLN A 190 1.38 -21.25 -4.62
C GLN A 190 0.69 -20.86 -5.95
N LEU A 191 -0.50 -20.26 -5.88
CA LEU A 191 -1.33 -19.86 -7.03
C LEU A 191 -1.13 -18.40 -7.43
N ILE A 192 -0.47 -17.62 -6.57
CA ILE A 192 -0.07 -16.25 -6.83
C ILE A 192 1.43 -16.11 -6.64
N LEU A 193 2.04 -15.30 -7.49
CA LEU A 193 3.47 -15.03 -7.48
C LEU A 193 3.70 -13.52 -7.53
N PRO A 194 4.83 -13.04 -7.03
CA PRO A 194 5.27 -11.69 -7.28
C PRO A 194 5.42 -11.38 -8.78
N PRO A 195 5.36 -10.09 -9.17
CA PRO A 195 5.55 -9.72 -10.56
C PRO A 195 6.96 -10.08 -11.00
N ALA A 196 7.07 -10.78 -12.13
CA ALA A 196 8.33 -10.81 -12.84
C ALA A 196 8.51 -9.42 -13.47
N GLY A 197 9.64 -8.77 -13.25
CA GLY A 197 9.97 -7.59 -14.04
C GLY A 197 9.86 -7.95 -15.52
N GLY A 198 9.11 -7.14 -16.27
CA GLY A 198 8.75 -7.48 -17.65
C GLY A 198 9.99 -7.60 -18.54
N GLU A 199 10.17 -8.76 -19.16
CA GLU A 199 10.91 -8.90 -20.40
C GLU A 199 10.01 -8.50 -21.57
N GLY A 200 10.55 -7.69 -22.47
CA GLY A 200 9.91 -7.39 -23.75
C GLY A 200 10.44 -6.11 -24.39
N GLY A 201 11.57 -6.24 -25.09
CA GLY A 201 11.95 -5.54 -26.35
C GLY A 201 11.85 -4.03 -26.40
#